data_AF-A0A8S3RIY4-F1
#
_entry.id   AF-A0A8S3RIY4-F1
#
_cell.length_a   1.000
_cell.length_b   1.000
_cell.length_c   1.000
_cell.angle_alpha   90.00
_cell.angle_beta   90.00
_cell.angle_gamma   90.00
#
_symmetry.space_group_name_H-M   'P 1'
#
loop_
_entity.id
_entity.type
_entity.pdbx_description
1 polymer ?
#
loop_
_entity_poly.entity_id
_entity_poly.type
_entity_poly.pdbx_seq_one_letter_code
_entity_poly.pdbx_strand_id
1 'polypeptide(L)'
;MSRKSNLVPDSSSQFDKNKQLTRGKVFVGNDIAIVVFEWTKTIQHGERRLKIPLVKIPGSVLCTVSAYNRMCSKVPASNDSPAFVISKNSKLVPVTYAQFKRKLKSVILKTGKDPNSYSSHGFRRGGATFAFSSHVLSDPVQLHGDWASDAYKIYLQFSMKDKISVVRNMANFV
;
A
#
# COMPACT_ATOMS: atom_id res chain seq x y z
N MET A 1 5.27 9.41 5.68
CA MET A 1 5.11 8.12 5.00
C MET A 1 4.07 7.23 5.68
N SER A 2 3.11 6.68 4.92
CA SER A 2 2.15 5.70 5.44
C SER A 2 2.82 4.37 5.84
N ARG A 3 2.43 3.86 7.01
CA ARG A 3 2.92 2.60 7.60
C ARG A 3 1.78 1.60 7.73
N LYS A 4 2.14 0.34 7.95
CA LYS A 4 1.20 -0.74 8.29
C LYS A 4 0.24 -0.35 9.43
N SER A 5 0.73 0.35 10.44
CA SER A 5 -0.04 0.78 11.62
C SER A 5 -1.05 1.86 11.29
N ASN A 6 -0.92 2.54 10.14
CA ASN A 6 -1.93 3.48 9.64
C ASN A 6 -3.06 2.76 8.92
N LEU A 7 -2.85 1.53 8.42
CA LEU A 7 -3.86 0.78 7.67
C LEU A 7 -4.70 -0.10 8.58
N VAL A 8 -4.05 -0.75 9.55
CA VAL A 8 -4.67 -1.72 10.46
C VAL A 8 -4.08 -1.57 11.87
N PRO A 9 -4.87 -1.75 12.94
CA PRO A 9 -4.37 -1.72 14.29
C PRO A 9 -3.63 -3.02 14.66
N ASP A 10 -2.81 -2.99 15.71
CA ASP A 10 -2.12 -4.19 16.22
C ASP A 10 -3.09 -5.15 16.92
N SER A 11 -4.10 -4.61 17.62
CA SER A 11 -5.23 -5.35 18.18
C SER A 11 -6.55 -4.63 17.93
N SER A 12 -7.67 -5.31 18.08
CA SER A 12 -8.98 -4.69 17.87
C SER A 12 -9.32 -3.59 18.87
N SER A 13 -8.83 -3.69 20.11
CA SER A 13 -9.02 -2.66 21.15
C SER A 13 -8.13 -1.42 20.95
N GLN A 14 -7.07 -1.53 20.14
CA GLN A 14 -6.14 -0.43 19.86
C GLN A 14 -6.48 0.36 18.59
N PHE A 15 -7.70 0.20 18.08
CA PHE A 15 -8.17 1.02 16.96
C PHE A 15 -8.46 2.45 17.43
N ASP A 16 -7.85 3.42 16.76
CA ASP A 16 -8.04 4.85 16.95
C ASP A 16 -8.36 5.48 15.59
N LYS A 17 -9.60 5.95 15.43
CA LYS A 17 -10.07 6.52 14.16
C LYS A 17 -9.30 7.76 13.71
N ASN A 18 -8.56 8.41 14.61
CA ASN A 18 -7.73 9.56 14.29
C ASN A 18 -6.32 9.16 13.81
N LYS A 19 -5.89 7.92 14.07
CA LYS A 19 -4.55 7.42 13.72
C LYS A 19 -4.56 6.38 12.60
N GLN A 20 -5.61 5.56 12.55
CA GLN A 20 -5.79 4.52 11.56
C GLN A 20 -6.84 4.88 10.52
N LEU A 21 -6.67 4.33 9.32
CA LEU A 21 -7.52 4.57 8.17
C LEU A 21 -8.95 4.07 8.43
N THR A 22 -9.91 4.96 8.27
CA THR A 22 -11.34 4.65 8.31
C THR A 22 -11.93 4.59 6.90
N ARG A 23 -13.15 4.06 6.77
CA ARG A 23 -13.87 4.06 5.49
C ARG A 23 -14.11 5.46 4.95
N GLY A 24 -14.42 6.41 5.83
CA GLY A 24 -14.66 7.81 5.48
C GLY A 24 -13.42 8.54 4.94
N LYS A 25 -12.23 7.92 5.02
CA LYS A 25 -10.98 8.46 4.44
C LYS A 25 -10.58 7.79 3.13
N VAL A 26 -11.45 6.95 2.55
CA VAL A 26 -11.29 6.35 1.23
C VAL A 26 -12.40 6.86 0.32
N PHE A 27 -12.05 7.79 -0.57
CA PHE A 27 -12.98 8.42 -1.51
C PHE A 27 -12.90 7.68 -2.83
N VAL A 28 -13.96 6.98 -3.22
CA VAL A 28 -13.97 6.17 -4.45
C VAL A 28 -14.82 6.86 -5.52
N GLY A 29 -14.19 7.28 -6.62
CA GLY A 29 -14.86 7.76 -7.82
C GLY A 29 -14.98 6.68 -8.89
N ASN A 30 -15.31 7.10 -10.12
CA ASN A 30 -15.51 6.18 -11.24
C ASN A 30 -14.21 5.48 -11.67
N ASP A 31 -13.12 6.26 -11.79
CA ASP A 31 -11.83 5.79 -12.34
C ASP A 31 -10.68 5.85 -11.33
N ILE A 32 -10.81 6.66 -10.27
CA ILE A 32 -9.77 6.86 -9.26
C ILE A 32 -10.40 6.75 -7.88
N ALA A 33 -9.67 6.14 -6.95
CA ALA A 33 -9.90 6.29 -5.52
C ALA A 33 -8.78 7.11 -4.87
N ILE A 34 -9.11 7.89 -3.86
CA ILE A 34 -8.13 8.66 -3.08
C ILE A 34 -8.18 8.16 -1.64
N VAL A 35 -7.04 7.67 -1.15
CA VAL A 35 -6.85 7.29 0.25
C VAL A 35 -6.20 8.45 0.98
N VAL A 36 -6.81 8.91 2.08
CA VAL A 36 -6.32 10.04 2.85
C VAL A 36 -5.81 9.60 4.21
N PHE A 37 -4.56 9.93 4.51
CA PHE A 37 -3.96 9.75 5.83
C PHE A 37 -3.77 11.12 6.49
N GLU A 38 -4.38 11.29 7.66
CA GLU A 38 -4.26 12.49 8.48
C GLU A 38 -3.20 12.33 9.57
N TRP A 39 -2.81 11.08 9.86
CA TRP A 39 -1.76 10.75 10.82
C TRP A 39 -0.81 9.73 10.22
N THR A 40 0.50 9.98 10.31
CA THR A 40 1.57 9.05 9.93
C THR A 40 2.78 9.23 10.84
N LYS A 41 3.85 8.43 10.69
CA LYS A 41 5.09 8.66 11.47
C LYS A 41 5.61 10.10 11.35
N THR A 42 5.45 10.72 10.18
CA THR A 42 6.00 12.03 9.85
C THR A 42 4.93 13.12 9.73
N ILE A 43 3.70 12.79 10.13
CA ILE A 43 2.55 13.72 10.17
C ILE A 43 1.88 13.43 11.51
N GLN A 44 2.36 14.05 12.58
CA GLN A 44 1.90 13.75 13.94
C GLN A 44 1.01 14.85 14.50
N HIS A 45 1.12 16.06 13.97
CA HIS A 45 0.37 17.24 14.41
C HIS A 45 -0.59 17.78 13.35
N GLY A 46 -0.93 16.95 12.35
CA GLY A 46 -1.90 17.32 11.30
C GLY A 46 -1.38 18.40 10.35
N GLU A 47 -0.06 18.53 10.24
CA GLU A 47 0.65 19.56 9.46
C GLU A 47 0.29 19.50 7.97
N ARG A 48 -0.10 18.32 7.49
CA ARG A 48 -0.64 18.10 6.15
C ARG A 48 -1.45 16.81 6.09
N ARG A 49 -2.16 16.60 4.97
CA ARG A 49 -2.83 15.33 4.65
C ARG A 49 -2.08 14.60 3.55
N LEU A 50 -1.66 13.37 3.80
CA LEU A 50 -1.10 12.51 2.77
C LEU A 50 -2.24 11.91 1.94
N LYS A 51 -2.27 12.21 0.64
CA LYS A 51 -3.26 11.68 -0.31
C LYS A 51 -2.57 10.70 -1.24
N ILE A 52 -3.07 9.47 -1.32
CA ILE A 52 -2.57 8.44 -2.22
C ILE A 52 -3.66 8.13 -3.25
N PRO A 53 -3.48 8.53 -4.52
CA PRO A 53 -4.40 8.15 -5.58
C PRO A 53 -4.18 6.68 -5.96
N LEU A 54 -5.28 5.99 -6.26
CA LEU A 54 -5.33 4.62 -6.77
C LEU A 54 -6.14 4.62 -8.06
N VAL A 55 -5.55 4.14 -9.14
CA VAL A 55 -6.25 4.02 -10.43
C VAL A 55 -7.04 2.72 -10.45
N LYS A 56 -8.30 2.79 -10.85
CA LYS A 56 -9.13 1.63 -11.13
C LYS A 56 -8.62 0.96 -12.40
N ILE A 57 -8.47 -0.36 -12.34
CA ILE A 57 -8.07 -1.19 -13.48
C ILE A 57 -9.26 -2.10 -13.82
N PRO A 58 -10.14 -1.71 -14.76
CA PRO A 58 -11.31 -2.50 -15.12
C PRO A 58 -10.94 -3.93 -15.55
N GLY A 59 -11.75 -4.91 -15.16
CA GLY A 59 -11.53 -6.33 -15.48
C GLY A 59 -10.38 -7.02 -14.73
N SER A 60 -9.45 -6.28 -14.12
CA SER A 60 -8.31 -6.87 -13.43
C SER A 60 -8.68 -7.40 -12.05
N VAL A 61 -8.33 -8.67 -11.78
CA VAL A 61 -8.42 -9.28 -10.45
C VAL A 61 -7.47 -8.63 -9.43
N LEU A 62 -6.46 -7.90 -9.90
CA LEU A 62 -5.49 -7.17 -9.09
C LEU A 62 -5.92 -5.71 -8.80
N CYS A 63 -7.06 -5.27 -9.32
CA CYS A 63 -7.56 -3.91 -9.08
C CYS A 63 -7.92 -3.70 -7.60
N THR A 64 -7.13 -2.87 -6.92
CA THR A 64 -7.32 -2.54 -5.50
C THR A 64 -8.62 -1.80 -5.25
N VAL A 65 -9.01 -0.88 -6.14
CA VAL A 65 -10.28 -0.13 -6.04
C VAL A 65 -11.48 -1.09 -6.11
N SER A 66 -11.50 -1.99 -7.11
CA SER A 66 -12.56 -3.00 -7.24
C SER A 66 -12.58 -3.97 -6.06
N ALA A 67 -11.41 -4.39 -5.57
CA ALA A 67 -11.30 -5.27 -4.40
C ALA A 67 -11.83 -4.60 -3.13
N TYR A 68 -11.52 -3.31 -2.92
CA TYR A 68 -12.02 -2.52 -1.79
C TYR A 68 -13.54 -2.35 -1.84
N ASN A 69 -14.09 -1.94 -2.99
CA ASN A 69 -15.53 -1.80 -3.17
C ASN A 69 -16.29 -3.10 -2.94
N ARG A 70 -15.75 -4.22 -3.43
CA ARG A 70 -16.32 -5.56 -3.20
C ARG A 70 -16.32 -5.93 -1.72
N MET A 71 -15.27 -5.60 -0.98
CA MET A 71 -15.25 -5.79 0.47
C MET A 71 -16.32 -4.92 1.14
N CYS A 72 -16.43 -3.64 0.76
CA CYS A 72 -17.40 -2.73 1.34
C CYS A 72 -18.85 -3.17 1.08
N SER A 73 -19.15 -3.71 -0.09
CA SER A 73 -20.49 -4.22 -0.42
C SER A 73 -20.82 -5.52 0.32
N LYS A 74 -19.85 -6.41 0.50
CA LYS A 74 -20.03 -7.68 1.23
C LYS A 74 -20.06 -7.51 2.75
N VAL A 75 -19.40 -6.48 3.26
CA VAL A 75 -19.33 -6.17 4.69
C VAL A 75 -19.63 -4.68 4.87
N PRO A 76 -20.92 -4.28 4.95
CA PRO A 76 -21.29 -2.90 5.21
C PRO A 76 -20.79 -2.44 6.59
N ALA A 77 -20.30 -1.20 6.68
CA ALA A 77 -19.85 -0.57 7.91
C ALA A 77 -19.90 0.96 7.79
N SER A 78 -19.91 1.67 8.91
CA SER A 78 -19.99 3.13 8.93
C SER A 78 -18.70 3.80 8.43
N ASN A 79 -18.77 5.10 8.12
CA ASN A 79 -17.60 5.89 7.71
C ASN A 79 -16.51 5.97 8.78
N ASP A 80 -16.89 5.93 10.06
CA ASP A 80 -15.96 5.94 11.19
C ASP A 80 -15.37 4.55 11.49
N SER A 81 -15.89 3.50 10.83
CA SER A 81 -15.35 2.15 10.99
C SER A 81 -13.97 2.03 10.34
N PRO A 82 -13.10 1.12 10.85
CA PRO A 82 -11.83 0.81 10.21
C PRO A 82 -12.01 0.52 8.71
N ALA A 83 -11.06 0.95 7.88
CA ALA A 83 -11.14 0.75 6.44
C ALA A 83 -11.27 -0.74 6.06
N PHE A 84 -10.61 -1.62 6.82
CA PHE A 84 -10.64 -3.07 6.63
C PHE A 84 -11.29 -3.74 7.85
N VAL A 85 -12.48 -4.31 7.65
CA VAL A 85 -13.27 -4.99 8.69
C VAL A 85 -13.70 -6.37 8.23
N ILE A 86 -13.88 -7.28 9.18
CA ILE A 86 -14.44 -8.61 8.99
C ILE A 86 -15.57 -8.84 9.98
N SER A 87 -16.53 -9.71 9.63
CA SER A 87 -17.53 -10.19 10.57
C SER A 87 -16.97 -11.37 11.35
N LYS A 88 -16.97 -11.27 12.68
CA LYS A 88 -16.60 -12.34 13.61
C LYS A 88 -17.69 -12.45 14.67
N ASN A 89 -18.34 -13.61 14.77
CA ASN A 89 -19.45 -13.86 15.70
C ASN A 89 -20.55 -12.78 15.59
N SER A 90 -20.95 -12.47 14.35
CA SER A 90 -21.94 -11.42 14.03
C SER A 90 -21.56 -10.00 14.46
N LYS A 91 -20.30 -9.76 14.86
CA LYS A 91 -19.77 -8.44 15.18
C LYS A 91 -18.72 -8.03 14.16
N LEU A 92 -18.76 -6.77 13.75
CA LEU A 92 -17.72 -6.19 12.90
C LEU A 92 -16.48 -5.90 13.74
N VAL A 93 -15.34 -6.42 13.31
CA VAL A 93 -14.05 -6.18 13.97
C VAL A 93 -13.01 -5.71 12.94
N PRO A 94 -12.07 -4.82 13.32
CA PRO A 94 -10.97 -4.44 12.44
C PRO A 94 -10.13 -5.66 12.09
N VAL A 95 -9.66 -5.71 10.85
CA VAL A 95 -8.53 -6.57 10.48
C VAL A 95 -7.31 -6.08 11.24
N THR A 96 -6.66 -6.95 12.00
CA THR A 96 -5.44 -6.62 12.73
C THR A 96 -4.19 -6.91 11.92
N TYR A 97 -3.05 -6.30 12.31
CA TYR A 97 -1.78 -6.59 11.67
C TYR A 97 -1.40 -8.08 11.78
N ALA A 98 -1.69 -8.73 12.91
CA ALA A 98 -1.43 -10.16 13.09
C ALA A 98 -2.26 -11.01 12.10
N GLN A 99 -3.54 -10.67 11.90
CA GLN A 99 -4.40 -11.34 10.91
C GLN A 99 -3.87 -11.13 9.49
N PHE A 100 -3.52 -9.89 9.13
CA PHE A 100 -2.91 -9.59 7.84
C PHE A 100 -1.63 -10.40 7.60
N LYS A 101 -0.71 -10.41 8.57
CA LYS A 101 0.57 -11.14 8.45
C LYS A 101 0.36 -12.64 8.29
N ARG A 102 -0.55 -13.25 9.07
CA ARG A 102 -0.91 -14.67 8.91
C ARG A 102 -1.48 -14.96 7.53
N LYS A 103 -2.40 -14.10 7.05
CA LYS A 103 -2.99 -14.29 5.72
C LYS A 103 -1.95 -14.15 4.61
N LEU A 104 -1.07 -13.16 4.70
CA LEU A 104 0.03 -12.98 3.75
C LEU A 104 0.91 -14.23 3.71
N LYS A 105 1.37 -14.72 4.87
CA LYS A 105 2.19 -15.94 4.92
C LYS A 105 1.49 -17.15 4.32
N SER A 106 0.21 -17.33 4.62
CA SER A 106 -0.60 -18.40 4.06
C SER A 106 -0.71 -18.33 2.53
N VAL A 107 -0.88 -17.12 1.96
CA VAL A 107 -0.94 -16.93 0.51
C VAL A 107 0.41 -17.20 -0.14
N ILE A 108 1.52 -16.72 0.44
CA ILE A 108 2.87 -16.99 -0.08
C ILE A 108 3.19 -18.48 -0.06
N LEU A 109 2.84 -19.19 1.01
CA LEU A 109 3.06 -20.63 1.10
C LEU A 109 2.35 -21.38 -0.04
N LYS A 110 1.13 -20.96 -0.40
CA LYS A 110 0.39 -21.54 -1.54
C LYS A 110 1.04 -21.32 -2.90
N THR A 111 1.98 -20.38 -3.00
CA THR A 111 2.79 -20.18 -4.22
C THR A 111 4.06 -21.03 -4.26
N GLY A 112 4.28 -21.91 -3.27
CA GLY A 112 5.49 -22.73 -3.16
C GLY A 112 6.73 -21.96 -2.71
N LYS A 113 6.57 -20.75 -2.17
CA LYS A 113 7.68 -19.89 -1.73
C LYS A 113 7.77 -19.86 -0.21
N ASP A 114 8.97 -19.67 0.32
CA ASP A 114 9.19 -19.51 1.76
C ASP A 114 8.50 -18.23 2.29
N PRO A 115 7.51 -18.33 3.20
CA PRO A 115 6.83 -17.16 3.75
C PRO A 115 7.70 -16.25 4.62
N ASN A 116 8.85 -16.72 5.12
CA ASN A 116 9.74 -15.91 5.96
C ASN A 116 10.58 -14.92 5.14
N SER A 117 10.78 -15.21 3.86
CA SER A 117 11.38 -14.31 2.89
C SER A 117 10.48 -13.12 2.50
N TYR A 118 9.23 -13.07 2.99
CA TYR A 118 8.25 -12.04 2.63
C TYR A 118 7.74 -11.28 3.85
N SER A 119 7.57 -9.97 3.70
CA SER A 119 7.01 -9.10 4.74
C SER A 119 6.13 -8.01 4.13
N SER A 120 5.37 -7.32 4.98
CA SER A 120 4.60 -6.14 4.57
C SER A 120 5.48 -5.04 3.97
N HIS A 121 6.74 -4.94 4.41
CA HIS A 121 7.70 -3.99 3.85
C HIS A 121 8.06 -4.31 2.38
N GLY A 122 7.98 -5.59 1.99
CA GLY A 122 8.17 -6.04 0.61
C GLY A 122 7.25 -5.34 -0.39
N PHE A 123 6.00 -5.02 0.00
CA PHE A 123 5.09 -4.26 -0.88
C PHE A 123 5.61 -2.87 -1.21
N ARG A 124 6.23 -2.18 -0.24
CA ARG A 124 6.82 -0.85 -0.48
C ARG A 124 8.03 -0.94 -1.41
N ARG A 125 8.90 -1.92 -1.18
CA ARG A 125 10.09 -2.15 -2.01
C ARG A 125 9.71 -2.52 -3.44
N GLY A 126 8.77 -3.46 -3.58
CA GLY A 126 8.24 -3.90 -4.86
C GLY A 126 7.54 -2.78 -5.61
N GLY A 127 6.73 -1.96 -4.93
CA GLY A 127 6.07 -0.80 -5.53
C GLY A 127 7.05 0.25 -6.05
N ALA A 128 8.07 0.60 -5.25
CA ALA A 128 9.12 1.53 -5.69
C ALA A 128 9.89 1.01 -6.90
N THR A 129 10.30 -0.26 -6.85
CA THR A 129 11.00 -0.93 -7.96
C THR A 129 10.12 -0.99 -9.21
N PHE A 130 8.85 -1.37 -9.07
CA PHE A 130 7.92 -1.46 -10.20
C PHE A 130 7.68 -0.09 -10.86
N ALA A 131 7.54 0.98 -10.07
CA ALA A 131 7.41 2.33 -10.61
C ALA A 131 8.67 2.74 -11.40
N PHE A 132 9.86 2.45 -10.84
CA PHE A 132 11.13 2.72 -11.53
C PHE A 132 11.25 1.91 -12.83
N SER A 133 10.98 0.59 -12.81
CA SER A 133 10.97 -0.26 -14.00
C SER A 133 9.92 0.13 -15.04
N SER A 134 8.91 0.91 -14.64
CA SER A 134 7.91 1.50 -15.53
C SER A 134 8.33 2.87 -16.07
N HIS A 135 9.61 3.25 -15.92
CA HIS A 135 10.20 4.50 -16.37
C HIS A 135 9.58 5.76 -15.72
N VAL A 136 9.02 5.62 -14.51
CA VAL A 136 8.61 6.77 -13.71
C VAL A 136 9.86 7.46 -13.16
N LEU A 137 9.94 8.78 -13.32
CA LEU A 137 11.04 9.59 -12.80
C LEU A 137 11.19 9.47 -11.27
N SER A 138 12.38 9.78 -10.77
CA SER A 138 12.73 9.74 -9.34
C SER A 138 11.75 10.51 -8.45
N ASP A 139 11.44 11.74 -8.82
CA ASP A 139 10.73 12.67 -7.94
C ASP A 139 9.26 12.27 -7.77
N PRO A 140 8.52 11.86 -8.83
CA PRO A 140 7.21 11.25 -8.67
C PRO A 140 7.20 9.97 -7.83
N VAL A 141 8.23 9.11 -7.93
CA VAL A 141 8.34 7.91 -7.08
C VAL A 141 8.53 8.32 -5.61
N GLN A 142 9.44 9.26 -5.36
CA GLN A 142 9.71 9.80 -4.04
C GLN A 142 8.45 10.41 -3.40
N LEU A 143 7.71 11.20 -4.18
CA LEU A 143 6.43 11.79 -3.78
C LEU A 143 5.37 10.72 -3.51
N HIS A 144 5.24 9.72 -4.41
CA HIS A 144 4.23 8.67 -4.30
C HIS A 144 4.36 7.84 -3.01
N GLY A 145 5.58 7.47 -2.63
CA GLY A 145 5.77 6.76 -1.36
C GLY A 145 6.01 7.65 -0.16
N ASP A 146 5.89 8.98 -0.32
CA ASP A 146 5.98 9.98 0.74
C ASP A 146 7.33 9.90 1.50
N TRP A 147 8.42 9.80 0.74
CA TRP A 147 9.80 9.81 1.22
C TRP A 147 10.34 11.24 1.31
N ALA A 148 10.90 11.62 2.46
CA ALA A 148 11.50 12.95 2.65
C ALA A 148 12.88 13.11 2.00
N SER A 149 13.52 12.00 1.62
CA SER A 149 14.87 11.97 1.04
C SER A 149 15.02 10.83 0.05
N ASP A 150 16.21 10.71 -0.53
CA ASP A 150 16.64 9.64 -1.45
C ASP A 150 16.68 8.24 -0.82
N ALA A 151 16.22 8.07 0.41
CA ALA A 151 16.15 6.78 1.09
C ALA A 151 15.36 5.70 0.33
N TYR A 152 14.52 6.06 -0.64
CA TYR A 152 13.82 5.09 -1.49
C TYR A 152 14.76 4.38 -2.49
N LYS A 153 15.91 4.98 -2.85
CA LYS A 153 16.87 4.41 -3.81
C LYS A 153 17.40 3.06 -3.35
N ILE A 154 17.55 2.84 -2.04
CA ILE A 154 17.99 1.54 -1.46
C ILE A 154 16.98 0.42 -1.71
N TYR A 155 15.74 0.75 -2.07
CA TYR A 155 14.70 -0.23 -2.36
C TYR A 155 14.68 -0.67 -3.82
N LEU A 156 15.31 0.09 -4.71
CA LEU A 156 15.32 -0.19 -6.14
C LEU A 156 16.15 -1.44 -6.42
N GLN A 157 15.54 -2.39 -7.11
CA GLN A 157 16.23 -3.55 -7.65
C GLN A 157 16.36 -3.39 -9.15
N PHE A 158 17.58 -3.47 -9.66
CA PHE A 158 17.89 -3.31 -11.07
C PHE A 158 18.18 -4.67 -11.70
N SER A 159 17.50 -4.96 -12.81
CA SER A 159 17.73 -6.16 -13.59
C SER A 159 19.04 -6.05 -14.38
N MET A 160 19.55 -7.18 -14.90
CA MET A 160 20.68 -7.16 -15.83
C MET A 160 20.38 -6.35 -17.08
N LYS A 161 19.11 -6.32 -17.52
CA LYS A 161 18.67 -5.50 -18.66
C LYS A 161 18.90 -4.01 -18.39
N ASP A 162 18.59 -3.54 -17.18
CA ASP A 162 18.80 -2.15 -16.78
C ASP A 162 20.29 -1.79 -16.73
N LYS A 163 21.13 -2.73 -16.28
CA LYS A 163 22.59 -2.51 -16.30
C LYS A 163 23.15 -2.46 -17.73
N ILE A 164 22.65 -3.33 -18.61
CA ILE A 164 23.04 -3.35 -20.03
C ILE A 164 22.62 -2.06 -20.75
N SER A 165 21.43 -1.51 -20.45
CA SER A 165 20.97 -0.27 -21.09
C SER A 165 21.86 0.92 -20.74
N VAL A 166 22.38 1.00 -19.51
CA VAL A 166 23.36 2.02 -19.12
C VAL A 166 24.61 1.93 -19.98
N VAL A 167 25.20 0.74 -20.09
CA VAL A 167 26.43 0.54 -20.89
C VAL A 167 26.20 0.83 -22.37
N ARG A 168 25.05 0.41 -22.93
CA ARG A 168 24.67 0.72 -24.32
C ARG A 168 24.51 2.21 -24.57
N ASN A 169 23.85 2.92 -23.65
CA ASN A 169 23.68 4.37 -23.79
C ASN A 169 25.03 5.08 -23.74
N MET A 170 25.95 4.67 -22.85
CA MET A 170 27.31 5.23 -22.81
C MET A 170 28.07 4.99 -24.12
N ALA A 171 27.95 3.79 -24.70
CA ALA A 171 28.60 3.44 -25.95
C ALA A 171 28.12 4.28 -27.15
N ASN A 172 26.93 4.87 -27.11
CA ASN A 172 26.45 5.74 -28.19
C ASN A 172 27.16 7.10 -28.26
N PHE A 173 27.97 7.44 -27.24
CA PHE A 173 28.70 8.70 -27.15
C PHE A 173 30.21 8.54 -27.38
N VAL A 174 30.66 7.37 -27.83
CA VAL A 174 32.06 7.05 -28.15
C VAL A 174 32.14 6.58 -29.60
#